data_AF-A0A8H8DL56-F1
#
_entry.id   AF-A0A8H8DL56-F1
#
_cell.length_a   1.000
_cell.length_b   1.000
_cell.length_c   1.000
_cell.angle_alpha   90.00
_cell.angle_beta   90.00
_cell.angle_gamma   90.00
#
_symmetry.space_group_name_H-M   'P 1'
#
loop_
_entity.id
_entity.type
_entity.pdbx_description
1 polymer ?
#
loop_
_entity_poly.entity_id
_entity_poly.type
_entity_poly.pdbx_seq_one_letter_code
_entity_poly.pdbx_strand_id
1 'polypeptide(L)'
;MALGKPAWTAARNRVQNLLSADEPALRDDAALRSKVLLPMSSAAMHLPVEIGDYTDFYASREHATNVGIMFRGKENALMPNWSVGSDSVTPVRLPQNSSGDGVSAFSGRAGAQNF
;
A
#
# COMPACT_ATOMS: atom_id res chain seq x y z
N MET A 1 -14.78 -1.88 -3.19
CA MET A 1 -14.23 -1.48 -1.87
C MET A 1 -14.96 -0.30 -1.22
N ALA A 2 -15.66 0.56 -1.97
CA ALA A 2 -16.23 1.84 -1.50
C ALA A 2 -17.16 1.81 -0.26
N LEU A 3 -17.79 0.67 0.07
CA LEU A 3 -18.70 0.56 1.24
C LEU A 3 -17.99 0.66 2.61
N GLY A 4 -16.65 0.61 2.62
CA GLY A 4 -15.84 0.87 3.82
C GLY A 4 -15.88 -0.22 4.90
N LYS A 5 -15.16 0.07 5.99
CA LYS A 5 -14.89 -0.88 7.08
C LYS A 5 -16.14 -1.55 7.69
N PRO A 6 -17.26 -0.86 7.95
CA PRO A 6 -18.44 -1.51 8.55
C PRO A 6 -18.98 -2.65 7.68
N ALA A 7 -19.07 -2.44 6.36
CA ALA A 7 -19.53 -3.46 5.43
C ALA A 7 -18.55 -4.64 5.36
N TRP A 8 -17.24 -4.38 5.38
CA TRP A 8 -16.22 -5.43 5.35
C TRP A 8 -16.25 -6.29 6.62
N THR A 9 -16.40 -5.66 7.79
CA THR A 9 -16.52 -6.37 9.07
C THR A 9 -17.78 -7.23 9.09
N ALA A 10 -18.92 -6.69 8.65
CA ALA A 10 -20.17 -7.45 8.58
C ALA A 10 -20.05 -8.66 7.63
N ALA A 11 -19.49 -8.46 6.43
CA ALA A 11 -19.25 -9.54 5.47
C ALA A 11 -18.29 -10.59 6.03
N ARG A 12 -17.17 -10.18 6.64
CA ARG A 12 -16.20 -11.08 7.27
C ARG A 12 -16.85 -11.93 8.35
N ASN A 13 -17.57 -11.31 9.27
CA ASN A 13 -18.25 -12.03 10.37
C ASN A 13 -19.26 -13.04 9.82
N ARG A 14 -20.03 -12.65 8.79
CA ARG A 14 -21.00 -13.57 8.18
C ARG A 14 -20.33 -14.76 7.50
N VAL A 15 -19.26 -14.54 6.74
CA VAL A 15 -18.50 -15.60 6.07
C VAL A 15 -17.84 -16.52 7.12
N GLN A 16 -17.25 -15.97 8.17
CA GLN A 16 -16.65 -16.76 9.26
C GLN A 16 -17.70 -17.63 9.96
N ASN A 17 -18.87 -17.09 10.26
CA ASN A 17 -19.95 -17.85 10.88
C ASN A 17 -20.42 -18.99 9.96
N LEU A 18 -20.71 -18.69 8.68
CA LEU A 18 -21.18 -19.70 7.71
C LEU A 18 -20.16 -20.82 7.45
N LEU A 19 -18.87 -20.53 7.58
CA LEU A 19 -17.79 -21.50 7.40
C LEU A 19 -17.33 -22.14 8.72
N SER A 20 -17.98 -21.82 9.85
CA SER A 20 -17.70 -22.45 11.14
C SER A 20 -18.15 -23.90 11.14
N ALA A 21 -17.40 -24.77 11.81
CA ALA A 21 -17.77 -26.19 11.97
C ALA A 21 -19.12 -26.37 12.68
N ASP A 22 -19.50 -25.41 13.53
CA ASP A 22 -20.70 -25.45 14.36
C ASP A 22 -21.94 -24.80 13.71
N GLU A 23 -21.81 -24.25 12.49
CA GLU A 23 -22.91 -23.57 11.81
C GLU A 23 -23.54 -24.46 10.73
N PRO A 24 -24.76 -24.99 10.94
CA PRO A 24 -25.38 -25.93 10.01
C PRO A 24 -25.86 -25.29 8.70
N ALA A 25 -26.12 -23.97 8.68
CA ALA A 25 -26.81 -23.31 7.57
C ALA A 25 -26.15 -23.51 6.19
N LEU A 26 -24.81 -23.56 6.13
CA LEU A 26 -24.08 -23.90 4.90
C LEU A 26 -23.45 -25.31 4.97
N ARG A 27 -23.08 -25.78 6.17
CA ARG A 27 -22.44 -27.09 6.36
C ARG A 27 -23.36 -28.23 5.92
N ASP A 28 -24.63 -28.19 6.30
CA ASP A 28 -25.55 -29.33 6.14
C ASP A 28 -26.40 -29.23 4.87
N ASP A 29 -26.45 -28.06 4.23
CA ASP A 29 -27.07 -27.89 2.92
C ASP A 29 -26.09 -28.29 1.79
N ALA A 30 -26.06 -29.58 1.47
CA ALA A 30 -25.19 -30.12 0.42
C ALA A 30 -25.47 -29.52 -0.97
N ALA A 31 -26.71 -29.16 -1.27
CA ALA A 31 -27.11 -28.60 -2.56
C ALA A 31 -26.62 -27.16 -2.72
N LEU A 32 -26.70 -26.35 -1.65
CA LEU A 32 -26.12 -25.01 -1.63
C LEU A 32 -24.59 -25.05 -1.63
N ARG A 33 -24.01 -25.90 -0.77
CA ARG A 33 -22.56 -26.01 -0.59
C ARG A 33 -21.82 -26.34 -1.88
N SER A 34 -22.35 -27.26 -2.68
CA SER A 34 -21.76 -27.65 -3.96
C SER A 34 -21.81 -26.55 -5.03
N LYS A 35 -22.71 -25.57 -4.90
CA LYS A 35 -22.82 -24.43 -5.82
C LYS A 35 -21.89 -23.27 -5.47
N VAL A 36 -21.61 -23.07 -4.18
CA VAL A 36 -20.90 -21.88 -3.68
C VAL A 36 -19.45 -22.14 -3.30
N LEU A 37 -19.06 -23.39 -3.04
CA LEU A 37 -17.67 -23.78 -2.78
C LEU A 37 -17.12 -24.53 -3.98
N LEU A 38 -16.12 -23.94 -4.63
CA LEU A 38 -15.44 -24.50 -5.79
C LEU A 38 -14.00 -24.86 -5.44
N PRO A 39 -13.44 -25.97 -5.97
CA PRO A 39 -12.02 -26.26 -5.83
C PRO A 39 -11.19 -25.12 -6.42
N MET A 40 -10.20 -24.63 -5.68
CA MET A 40 -9.33 -23.54 -6.16
C MET A 40 -8.62 -23.90 -7.48
N SER A 41 -8.30 -25.17 -7.69
CA SER A 41 -7.71 -25.70 -8.94
C SER A 41 -8.61 -25.56 -10.17
N SER A 42 -9.92 -25.36 -9.98
CA SER A 42 -10.89 -25.15 -11.05
C SER A 42 -11.15 -23.68 -11.36
N ALA A 43 -10.62 -22.76 -10.54
CA ALA A 43 -10.86 -21.33 -10.67
C ALA A 43 -9.69 -20.65 -11.41
N ALA A 44 -10.03 -19.76 -12.35
CA ALA A 44 -9.09 -18.79 -12.90
C ALA A 44 -9.14 -17.51 -12.06
N MET A 45 -7.99 -17.09 -11.53
CA MET A 45 -7.90 -15.85 -10.75
C MET A 45 -7.65 -14.65 -11.67
N HIS A 46 -8.25 -13.51 -11.32
CA HIS A 46 -8.09 -12.24 -12.02
C HIS A 46 -7.53 -11.17 -11.08
N LEU A 47 -7.21 -10.00 -11.64
CA LEU A 47 -6.86 -8.84 -10.84
C LEU A 47 -8.06 -8.47 -9.93
N PRO A 48 -7.88 -8.35 -8.61
CA PRO A 48 -9.01 -8.26 -7.67
C PRO A 48 -9.69 -6.90 -7.66
N VAL A 49 -9.04 -5.87 -8.21
CA VAL A 49 -9.51 -4.49 -8.24
C VAL A 49 -9.06 -3.82 -9.53
N GLU A 50 -9.85 -2.86 -9.99
CA GLU A 50 -9.38 -1.90 -10.98
C GLU A 50 -8.44 -0.92 -10.28
N ILE A 51 -7.18 -0.89 -10.69
CA ILE A 51 -6.15 -0.03 -10.09
C ILE A 51 -6.25 1.34 -10.75
N GLY A 52 -6.58 2.36 -9.97
CA GLY A 52 -6.48 3.76 -10.41
C GLY A 52 -5.02 4.21 -10.43
N ASP A 53 -4.44 4.38 -9.23
CA ASP A 53 -3.04 4.74 -9.04
C ASP A 53 -2.29 3.65 -8.26
N TYR A 54 -1.01 3.45 -8.60
CA TYR A 54 -0.10 2.57 -7.88
C TYR A 54 1.03 3.39 -7.26
N THR A 55 1.29 3.19 -5.97
CA THR A 55 2.38 3.85 -5.25
C THR A 55 3.18 2.79 -4.51
N ASP A 56 4.49 2.80 -4.72
CA ASP A 56 5.43 1.93 -4.02
C ASP A 56 6.28 2.76 -3.04
N PHE A 57 6.40 2.29 -1.80
CA PHE A 57 7.09 3.01 -0.75
C PHE A 57 8.45 2.35 -0.45
N TYR A 58 9.50 3.18 -0.39
CA TYR A 58 10.84 2.73 -0.02
C TYR A 58 11.05 2.71 1.50
N ALA A 59 10.15 2.06 2.24
CA ALA A 59 10.05 2.20 3.71
C ALA A 59 10.88 1.21 4.53
N SER A 60 11.51 0.20 3.91
CA SER A 60 12.37 -0.74 4.64
C SER A 60 13.78 -0.17 4.81
N ARG A 61 14.19 0.02 6.07
CA ARG A 61 15.52 0.55 6.41
C ARG A 61 16.64 -0.36 5.96
N GLU A 62 16.51 -1.64 6.24
CA GLU A 62 17.53 -2.63 5.92
C GLU A 62 17.63 -2.80 4.40
N HIS A 63 16.50 -2.79 3.68
CA HIS A 63 16.51 -2.74 2.22
C HIS A 63 17.22 -1.47 1.71
N ALA A 64 16.86 -0.30 2.24
CA ALA A 64 17.45 0.98 1.88
C ALA A 64 18.95 1.05 2.16
N THR A 65 19.37 0.48 3.29
CA THR A 65 20.77 0.41 3.74
C THR A 65 21.56 -0.54 2.86
N ASN A 66 21.07 -1.75 2.60
CA ASN A 66 21.79 -2.73 1.79
C ASN A 66 22.01 -2.24 0.36
N VAL A 67 20.96 -1.66 -0.24
CA VAL A 67 21.08 -0.98 -1.54
C VAL A 67 22.07 0.17 -1.42
N GLY A 68 21.94 1.01 -0.40
CA GLY A 68 22.85 2.10 -0.13
C GLY A 68 24.32 1.72 -0.01
N ILE A 69 24.64 0.62 0.67
CA ILE A 69 26.00 0.10 0.82
C ILE A 69 26.60 -0.24 -0.54
N MET A 70 25.81 -0.89 -1.41
CA MET A 70 26.28 -1.28 -2.75
C MET A 70 26.62 -0.06 -3.62
N PHE A 71 25.88 1.06 -3.47
CA PHE A 71 26.05 2.25 -4.31
C PHE A 71 26.95 3.34 -3.71
N ARG A 72 26.95 3.51 -2.38
CA ARG A 72 27.60 4.63 -1.68
C ARG A 72 28.59 4.20 -0.60
N GLY A 73 28.74 2.89 -0.38
CA GLY A 73 29.54 2.34 0.70
C GLY A 73 28.83 2.38 2.06
N LYS A 74 29.45 1.75 3.06
CA LYS A 74 28.84 1.54 4.39
C LYS A 74 28.52 2.83 5.15
N GLU A 75 29.34 3.86 4.98
CA GLU A 75 29.23 5.09 5.77
C GLU A 75 28.11 6.03 5.29
N ASN A 76 27.75 5.96 4.00
CA ASN A 76 26.74 6.82 3.37
C ASN A 76 25.55 6.01 2.83
N ALA A 77 25.23 4.91 3.48
CA ALA A 77 24.23 3.95 3.00
C ALA A 77 22.82 4.58 2.91
N LEU A 78 22.37 5.33 3.91
CA LEU A 78 21.07 5.97 3.88
C LEU A 78 21.16 7.43 3.42
N MET A 79 20.25 7.84 2.55
CA MET A 79 20.15 9.25 2.15
C MET A 79 19.52 10.09 3.27
N PRO A 80 19.86 11.38 3.39
CA PRO A 80 19.33 12.23 4.47
C PRO A 80 17.80 12.36 4.48
N ASN A 81 17.17 12.24 3.31
CA ASN A 81 15.71 12.30 3.16
C ASN A 81 14.99 11.00 3.53
N TRP A 82 15.71 9.90 3.78
CA TRP A 82 15.13 8.60 4.09
C TRP A 82 14.66 8.50 5.55
N SER A 83 15.39 9.10 6.49
CA SER A 83 15.14 9.03 7.94
C SER A 83 14.50 10.30 8.52
N VAL A 84 13.88 11.16 7.70
CA VAL A 84 13.38 12.48 8.17
C VAL A 84 12.22 12.25 9.15
N GLY A 85 12.57 12.18 10.44
CA GLY A 85 11.64 11.84 11.51
C GLY A 85 12.27 11.47 12.85
N SER A 86 13.59 11.19 12.94
CA SER A 86 14.21 10.86 14.24
C SER A 86 14.95 12.00 14.94
N ASP A 87 15.73 12.88 14.27
CA ASP A 87 16.64 13.77 15.04
C ASP A 87 16.95 15.19 14.52
N SER A 88 16.42 15.68 13.39
CA SER A 88 16.68 17.09 13.02
C SER A 88 15.71 17.62 11.96
N VAL A 89 14.75 18.43 12.39
CA VAL A 89 14.12 19.42 11.50
C VAL A 89 15.09 20.59 11.36
N THR A 90 16.06 20.48 10.45
CA THR A 90 16.62 21.69 9.86
C THR A 90 15.67 22.13 8.76
N PRO A 91 14.93 23.24 8.91
CA PRO A 91 14.09 23.74 7.84
C PRO A 91 14.98 24.11 6.65
N VAL A 92 14.75 23.46 5.51
CA VAL A 92 15.34 23.87 4.23
C VAL A 92 14.71 25.23 3.89
N ARG A 93 15.43 26.31 4.18
CA ARG A 93 15.02 27.66 3.81
C ARG A 93 15.25 27.82 2.31
N LEU A 94 14.19 27.72 1.52
CA LEU A 94 14.25 28.11 0.10
C LEU A 94 14.73 29.56 0.02
N PRO A 95 15.66 29.91 -0.90
CA PRO A 95 16.06 31.29 -1.09
C PRO A 95 14.84 32.12 -1.50
N GLN A 96 14.51 33.13 -0.71
CA GLN A 96 13.48 34.09 -1.10
C GLN A 96 14.06 34.94 -2.24
N ASN A 97 13.60 34.66 -3.46
CA ASN A 97 13.69 35.59 -4.56
C ASN A 97 12.83 36.82 -4.21
N SER A 98 13.49 37.93 -3.89
CA SER A 98 12.89 39.25 -3.84
C SER A 98 12.70 39.78 -5.26
N SER A 99 11.61 39.43 -5.91
CA SER A 99 11.02 40.17 -7.04
C SER A 99 9.62 39.62 -7.28
N GLY A 100 8.63 40.49 -7.13
CA GLY A 100 7.23 40.15 -7.37
C GLY A 100 7.01 39.73 -8.82
N ASP A 101 6.26 38.66 -9.00
CA ASP A 101 5.16 38.59 -9.95
C ASP A 101 4.40 37.28 -9.71
N GLY A 102 3.08 37.41 -9.51
CA GLY A 102 2.20 36.30 -9.19
C GLY A 102 1.94 35.44 -10.43
N VAL A 103 2.29 34.16 -10.35
CA VAL A 103 1.65 33.10 -11.14
C VAL A 103 1.61 31.84 -10.27
N SER A 104 0.40 31.45 -9.87
CA SER A 104 0.13 30.17 -9.21
C SER A 104 0.29 29.03 -10.21
N ALA A 105 1.47 28.43 -10.29
CA ALA A 105 1.67 27.17 -10.99
C ALA A 105 1.65 26.01 -9.98
N PHE A 106 0.48 25.38 -9.86
CA PHE A 106 0.34 24.07 -9.25
C PHE A 106 1.00 23.06 -10.22
N SER A 107 2.25 22.67 -9.97
CA SER A 107 2.89 21.58 -10.71
C SER A 107 3.39 20.52 -9.75
N GLY A 108 2.66 19.40 -9.71
CA GLY A 108 3.21 18.14 -9.24
C GLY A 108 4.44 17.79 -10.06
N ARG A 109 5.54 17.49 -9.39
CA ARG A 109 6.69 16.82 -9.98
C ARG A 109 7.12 15.73 -9.01
N ALA A 110 6.60 14.53 -9.27
CA ALA A 110 7.30 13.30 -8.95
C ALA A 110 8.63 13.34 -9.72
N GLY A 111 9.68 13.80 -9.06
CA GLY A 111 11.03 13.72 -9.59
C GLY A 111 11.51 12.29 -9.47
N ALA A 112 11.28 11.49 -10.52
CA ALA A 112 12.09 10.32 -10.80
C ALA A 112 13.55 10.79 -10.91
N GLN A 113 14.34 10.51 -9.87
CA GLN A 113 15.79 10.56 -10.00
C GLN A 113 16.19 9.24 -10.65
N ASN A 114 16.60 9.36 -11.91
CA ASN A 114 17.15 8.26 -12.70
C ASN A 114 18.36 7.64 -12.00
N PHE A 115 18.49 6.32 -12.23
CA PHE A 115 19.56 5.39 -11.86
C PHE A 115 20.97 5.96 -11.73
#